data_AF-A0A9D5PJP6-F1
#
_entry.id   AF-A0A9D5PJP6-F1
#
_cell.length_a   1.000
_cell.length_b   1.000
_cell.length_c   1.000
_cell.angle_alpha   90.00
_cell.angle_beta   90.00
_cell.angle_gamma   90.00
#
_symmetry.space_group_name_H-M   'P 1'
#
loop_
_entity.id
_entity.type
_entity.pdbx_description
1 polymer ?
#
loop_
_entity_poly.entity_id
_entity_poly.type
_entity_poly.pdbx_seq_one_letter_code
_entity_poly.pdbx_strand_id
1 'polypeptide(L)'
;MGKSVGIDLGTLYSCISFANEKGELIVVRNQEGTNTTPSVVFFDTDGSTAVVGESARPSAAFAPDNLVECIKSQMGTNDYMVNIMGNDYSPTVISSIILRKLKEDAETYMGEPIEGCVITCPAYFGTIAKAATLEAAKVADLNVCSIVDEPTAAAVAYTYIRHIDTDKTILIYDLGGTFNCTLLKINFVDGQQKVDVVASNGDPFLGGKDWDDALIKYVVDEFCRATGADPDEMRLDPECWANLSIDAERNKKRLTSKESVKMKVEFNGEKQLIEITRDTFDSITEHLLQKTISLANEMFAKENRSIDEVDEIILVGGSTYMPQVAKRVKSEYNKVIYTYEHDTIIAMGAALIANEFTDKDHFKNNAANSNSPFRLDYSRGLFLEIGHQHSIINIACRGALIQGEKSSEGIIDLRYRKNDKNVIELTLAQNRASSEEATEEDLNGLYADICFSVDNEWLDEDPLKIILDFKRFTPHYDEEWIHVKNVRLNKAKSLRVQWKKRAFIGLKNQWQKRFNFDY
;
A
#
# COMPACT_ATOMS: atom_id res chain seq x y z
N MET A 1 -17.64 -11.57 -19.64
CA MET A 1 -17.26 -11.16 -18.28
C MET A 1 -15.84 -10.64 -18.39
N GLY A 2 -15.49 -9.59 -17.65
CA GLY A 2 -14.12 -9.08 -17.70
C GLY A 2 -13.23 -9.90 -16.76
N LYS A 3 -11.94 -9.58 -16.71
CA LYS A 3 -10.99 -10.28 -15.82
C LYS A 3 -10.71 -9.49 -14.55
N SER A 4 -10.55 -10.22 -13.45
CA SER A 4 -9.96 -9.70 -12.23
C SER A 4 -8.44 -9.64 -12.36
N VAL A 5 -7.85 -8.54 -11.91
CA VAL A 5 -6.39 -8.34 -11.97
C VAL A 5 -5.80 -7.93 -10.62
N GLY A 6 -4.55 -8.30 -10.40
CA GLY A 6 -3.71 -7.76 -9.34
C GLY A 6 -2.74 -6.73 -9.91
N ILE A 7 -2.68 -5.56 -9.29
CA ILE A 7 -1.81 -4.46 -9.70
C ILE A 7 -0.82 -4.19 -8.57
N ASP A 8 0.45 -4.37 -8.87
CA ASP A 8 1.53 -3.80 -8.10
C ASP A 8 1.87 -2.41 -8.67
N LEU A 9 1.38 -1.36 -8.01
CA LEU A 9 1.75 0.01 -8.36
C LEU A 9 3.03 0.33 -7.60
N GLY A 10 4.22 0.08 -8.13
CA GLY A 10 5.48 0.29 -7.38
C GLY A 10 6.09 1.69 -7.56
N THR A 11 7.07 2.04 -6.72
CA THR A 11 7.75 3.35 -6.75
C THR A 11 8.58 3.55 -8.02
N LEU A 12 9.28 2.51 -8.47
CA LEU A 12 10.14 2.54 -9.67
C LEU A 12 9.54 1.76 -10.84
N TYR A 13 8.93 0.62 -10.55
CA TYR A 13 8.34 -0.28 -11.54
C TYR A 13 6.98 -0.74 -11.03
N SER A 14 6.03 -0.87 -11.95
CA SER A 14 4.70 -1.41 -11.70
C SER A 14 4.49 -2.69 -12.51
N CYS A 15 3.62 -3.57 -12.01
CA CYS A 15 3.33 -4.86 -12.61
C CYS A 15 1.82 -5.16 -12.52
N ILE A 16 1.30 -5.88 -13.49
CA ILE A 16 -0.10 -6.35 -13.49
C ILE A 16 -0.16 -7.84 -13.81
N SER A 17 -0.99 -8.57 -13.07
CA SER A 17 -1.16 -10.02 -13.22
C SER A 17 -2.63 -10.40 -13.12
N PHE A 18 -3.00 -11.54 -13.68
CA PHE A 18 -4.35 -12.11 -13.57
C PHE A 18 -4.26 -13.64 -13.48
N ALA A 19 -5.32 -14.28 -12.98
CA ALA A 19 -5.47 -15.72 -13.06
C ALA A 19 -6.23 -16.09 -14.35
N ASN A 20 -5.70 -17.03 -15.14
CA ASN A 20 -6.43 -17.53 -16.31
C ASN A 20 -7.53 -18.52 -15.90
N GLU A 21 -8.32 -19.00 -16.86
CA GLU A 21 -9.43 -19.93 -16.63
C GLU A 21 -9.02 -21.27 -15.98
N LYS A 22 -7.73 -21.63 -16.03
CA LYS A 22 -7.17 -22.82 -15.39
C LYS A 22 -6.67 -22.54 -13.97
N GLY A 23 -6.81 -21.31 -13.48
CA GLY A 23 -6.26 -20.84 -12.22
C GLY A 23 -4.76 -20.55 -12.25
N GLU A 24 -4.12 -20.56 -13.44
CA GLU A 24 -2.68 -20.25 -13.54
C GLU A 24 -2.48 -18.74 -13.51
N LEU A 25 -1.49 -18.28 -12.74
CA LEU A 25 -1.13 -16.88 -12.64
C LEU A 25 -0.31 -16.44 -13.86
N ILE A 26 -0.81 -15.44 -14.56
CA ILE A 26 -0.19 -14.86 -15.74
C ILE A 26 0.19 -13.41 -15.44
N VAL A 27 1.44 -13.07 -15.70
CA VAL A 27 1.91 -11.69 -15.66
C VAL A 27 1.70 -11.08 -17.04
N VAL A 28 1.10 -9.89 -17.06
CA VAL A 28 0.84 -9.16 -18.30
C VAL A 28 2.14 -8.58 -18.82
N ARG A 29 2.43 -8.82 -20.10
CA ARG A 29 3.49 -8.10 -20.80
C ARG A 29 2.92 -6.78 -21.29
N ASN A 30 3.58 -5.67 -20.95
CA ASN A 30 3.22 -4.35 -21.49
C ASN A 30 3.45 -4.29 -23.01
N GLN A 31 2.99 -3.21 -23.65
CA GLN A 31 3.16 -3.00 -25.09
C GLN A 31 4.63 -2.99 -25.53
N GLU A 32 5.55 -2.68 -24.63
CA GLU A 32 7.00 -2.72 -24.83
C GLU A 32 7.58 -4.16 -24.73
N GLY A 33 6.76 -5.16 -24.40
CA GLY A 33 7.12 -6.57 -24.35
C GLY A 33 7.80 -7.00 -23.05
N THR A 34 7.72 -6.22 -21.99
CA THR A 34 8.32 -6.49 -20.67
C THR A 34 7.24 -6.80 -19.63
N ASN A 35 7.61 -7.51 -18.55
CA ASN A 35 6.68 -7.90 -17.48
C ASN A 35 6.40 -6.78 -16.46
N THR A 36 7.13 -5.67 -16.56
CA THR A 36 7.06 -4.54 -15.64
C THR A 36 7.11 -3.24 -16.42
N THR A 37 6.34 -2.25 -16.01
CA THR A 37 6.33 -0.91 -16.59
C THR A 37 7.01 0.06 -15.64
N PRO A 38 8.05 0.82 -16.04
CA PRO A 38 8.59 1.88 -15.20
C PRO A 38 7.49 2.84 -14.74
N SER A 39 7.48 3.17 -13.46
CA SER A 39 6.56 4.14 -12.83
C SER A 39 7.04 5.57 -13.10
N VAL A 40 7.19 5.89 -14.39
CA VAL A 40 7.77 7.13 -14.90
C VAL A 40 6.79 7.74 -15.90
N VAL A 41 6.56 9.04 -15.78
CA VAL A 41 5.67 9.81 -16.65
C VAL A 41 6.45 10.96 -17.27
N PHE A 42 6.48 11.04 -18.59
CA PHE A 42 7.03 12.18 -19.32
C PHE A 42 5.90 12.97 -19.95
N PHE A 43 5.86 14.28 -19.71
CA PHE A 43 4.91 15.18 -20.35
C PHE A 43 5.51 15.83 -21.59
N ASP A 44 4.74 15.85 -22.68
CA ASP A 44 5.15 16.54 -23.90
C ASP A 44 5.26 18.07 -23.72
N THR A 45 5.67 18.75 -24.78
CA THR A 45 6.02 20.17 -24.74
C THR A 45 4.84 21.11 -24.46
N ASP A 46 3.60 20.66 -24.60
CA ASP A 46 2.42 21.45 -24.24
C ASP A 46 1.75 20.96 -22.93
N GLY A 47 2.28 19.90 -22.32
CA GLY A 47 1.76 19.30 -21.09
C GLY A 47 0.41 18.59 -21.25
N SER A 48 -0.07 18.45 -22.49
CA SER A 48 -1.39 17.89 -22.79
C SER A 48 -1.36 16.37 -22.98
N THR A 49 -0.20 15.83 -23.37
CA THR A 49 -0.02 14.37 -23.50
C THR A 49 1.10 13.87 -22.61
N ALA A 50 0.88 12.67 -22.06
CA ALA A 50 1.82 12.01 -21.18
C ALA A 50 2.19 10.64 -21.74
N VAL A 51 3.48 10.33 -21.71
CA VAL A 51 4.04 9.02 -22.07
C VAL A 51 4.47 8.33 -20.78
N VAL A 52 4.18 7.04 -20.64
CA VAL A 52 4.46 6.26 -19.43
C VAL A 52 5.40 5.11 -19.75
N GLY A 53 6.32 4.81 -18.84
CA GLY A 53 7.15 3.61 -18.90
C GLY A 53 8.50 3.81 -19.61
N GLU A 54 9.00 2.76 -20.25
CA GLU A 54 10.33 2.81 -20.92
C GLU A 54 10.36 3.85 -22.05
N SER A 55 9.23 4.09 -22.72
CA SER A 55 9.09 5.10 -23.76
C SER A 55 9.20 6.54 -23.24
N ALA A 56 9.04 6.77 -21.93
CA ALA A 56 9.17 8.08 -21.30
C ALA A 56 10.65 8.50 -21.10
N ARG A 57 11.55 7.53 -20.89
CA ARG A 57 12.94 7.79 -20.48
C ARG A 57 13.80 8.50 -21.55
N PRO A 58 13.74 8.17 -22.86
CA PRO A 58 14.59 8.82 -23.86
C PRO A 58 14.38 10.34 -23.96
N SER A 59 13.15 10.81 -23.72
CA SER A 59 12.80 12.23 -23.81
C SER A 59 13.40 13.07 -22.68
N ALA A 60 13.76 12.44 -21.56
CA ALA A 60 14.38 13.10 -20.41
C ALA A 60 15.75 13.72 -20.73
N ALA A 61 16.46 13.22 -21.74
CA ALA A 61 17.73 13.81 -22.18
C ALA A 61 17.54 15.23 -22.75
N PHE A 62 16.37 15.53 -23.30
CA PHE A 62 16.08 16.83 -23.93
C PHE A 62 15.25 17.77 -23.04
N ALA A 63 14.38 17.21 -22.20
CA ALA A 63 13.51 17.96 -21.30
C ALA A 63 13.39 17.27 -19.93
N PRO A 64 14.47 17.28 -19.12
CA PRO A 64 14.50 16.54 -17.86
C PRO A 64 13.43 17.00 -16.86
N ASP A 65 13.10 18.30 -16.86
CA ASP A 65 12.07 18.89 -15.97
C ASP A 65 10.66 18.38 -16.28
N ASN A 66 10.44 17.77 -17.44
CA ASN A 66 9.14 17.20 -17.83
C ASN A 66 8.99 15.73 -17.41
N LEU A 67 10.03 15.12 -16.84
CA LEU A 67 10.03 13.72 -16.38
C LEU A 67 9.66 13.66 -14.89
N VAL A 68 8.66 12.84 -14.58
CA VAL A 68 8.22 12.58 -13.21
C VAL A 68 8.53 11.13 -12.84
N GLU A 69 9.30 10.94 -11.78
CA GLU A 69 9.70 9.63 -11.25
C GLU A 69 9.38 9.54 -9.74
N CYS A 70 9.36 8.31 -9.20
CA CYS A 70 9.22 8.04 -7.76
C CYS A 70 7.95 8.65 -7.11
N ILE A 71 6.92 8.95 -7.89
CA ILE A 71 5.76 9.72 -7.41
C ILE A 71 4.97 8.99 -6.31
N LYS A 72 5.03 7.65 -6.30
CA LYS A 72 4.37 6.82 -5.28
C LYS A 72 4.78 7.19 -3.86
N SER A 73 6.05 7.57 -3.64
CA SER A 73 6.54 7.98 -2.32
C SER A 73 5.90 9.27 -1.81
N GLN A 74 5.23 10.04 -2.68
CA GLN A 74 4.53 11.28 -2.35
C GLN A 74 3.02 11.09 -2.17
N MET A 75 2.51 9.86 -2.29
CA MET A 75 1.08 9.57 -2.15
C MET A 75 0.56 9.95 -0.76
N GLY A 76 -0.49 10.78 -0.75
CA GLY A 76 -1.10 11.29 0.49
C GLY A 76 -0.38 12.50 1.11
N THR A 77 0.63 13.05 0.46
CA THR A 77 1.27 14.32 0.85
C THR A 77 0.49 15.49 0.26
N ASN A 78 -0.13 16.31 1.10
CA ASN A 78 -1.01 17.41 0.64
C ASN A 78 -0.26 18.59 0.01
N ASP A 79 0.99 18.83 0.42
CA ASP A 79 1.76 20.01 0.01
C ASP A 79 2.74 19.71 -1.13
N TYR A 80 2.74 18.48 -1.65
CA TYR A 80 3.60 18.09 -2.76
C TYR A 80 2.84 18.18 -4.08
N MET A 81 3.28 19.06 -4.97
CA MET A 81 2.79 19.19 -6.33
C MET A 81 3.97 19.17 -7.29
N VAL A 82 3.77 18.54 -8.45
CA VAL A 82 4.73 18.57 -9.54
C VAL A 82 4.31 19.66 -10.51
N ASN A 83 5.14 20.68 -10.68
CA ASN A 83 4.91 21.72 -11.67
C ASN A 83 5.51 21.30 -13.01
N ILE A 84 4.66 21.09 -14.02
CA ILE A 84 5.09 20.78 -15.38
C ILE A 84 4.52 21.86 -16.30
N MET A 85 5.40 22.63 -16.94
CA MET A 85 5.03 23.68 -17.88
C MET A 85 4.01 24.69 -17.30
N GLY A 86 4.10 24.98 -15.99
CA GLY A 86 3.19 25.91 -15.31
C GLY A 86 1.88 25.30 -14.81
N ASN A 87 1.65 24.00 -15.02
CA ASN A 87 0.51 23.27 -14.49
C ASN A 87 0.94 22.43 -13.28
N ASP A 88 0.16 22.47 -12.20
CA ASP A 88 0.43 21.70 -10.98
C ASP A 88 -0.32 20.36 -11.00
N TYR A 89 0.42 19.26 -10.86
CA TYR A 89 -0.13 17.91 -10.80
C TYR A 89 0.11 17.30 -9.42
N SER A 90 -0.93 16.71 -8.84
CA SER A 90 -0.81 15.98 -7.58
C SER A 90 -0.26 14.56 -7.79
N PRO A 91 0.33 13.93 -6.77
CA PRO A 91 0.76 12.53 -6.83
C PRO A 91 -0.34 11.56 -7.27
N THR A 92 -1.58 11.83 -6.84
CA THR A 92 -2.79 11.09 -7.24
C THR A 92 -3.01 11.15 -8.75
N VAL A 93 -2.91 12.35 -9.34
CA VAL A 93 -3.12 12.54 -10.78
C VAL A 93 -2.02 11.83 -11.57
N ILE A 94 -0.74 12.02 -11.23
CA ILE A 94 0.36 11.34 -11.92
C ILE A 94 0.22 9.81 -11.81
N SER A 95 -0.10 9.28 -10.62
CA SER A 95 -0.30 7.84 -10.43
C SER A 95 -1.48 7.30 -11.24
N SER A 96 -2.53 8.10 -11.46
CA SER A 96 -3.65 7.72 -12.32
C SER A 96 -3.25 7.55 -13.78
N ILE A 97 -2.28 8.34 -14.27
CA ILE A 97 -1.75 8.21 -15.64
C ILE A 97 -1.00 6.89 -15.77
N ILE A 98 -0.21 6.51 -14.75
CA ILE A 98 0.48 5.21 -14.70
C ILE A 98 -0.53 4.06 -14.68
N LEU A 99 -1.53 4.12 -13.80
CA LEU A 99 -2.58 3.10 -13.70
C LEU A 99 -3.38 2.94 -15.00
N ARG A 100 -3.62 4.04 -15.72
CA ARG A 100 -4.31 4.02 -17.02
C ARG A 100 -3.49 3.27 -18.08
N LYS A 101 -2.18 3.52 -18.17
CA LYS A 101 -1.29 2.74 -19.05
C LYS A 101 -1.32 1.25 -18.71
N LEU A 102 -1.25 0.90 -17.41
CA LEU A 102 -1.31 -0.50 -16.96
C LEU A 102 -2.64 -1.17 -17.34
N LYS A 103 -3.77 -0.45 -17.19
CA LYS A 103 -5.10 -0.90 -17.62
C LYS A 103 -5.12 -1.15 -19.12
N GLU A 104 -4.72 -0.17 -19.93
CA GLU A 104 -4.71 -0.25 -21.40
C GLU A 104 -3.84 -1.41 -21.91
N ASP A 105 -2.66 -1.58 -21.33
CA ASP A 105 -1.75 -2.70 -21.66
C ASP A 105 -2.40 -4.05 -21.33
N ALA A 106 -3.03 -4.18 -20.16
CA ALA A 106 -3.65 -5.42 -19.73
C ALA A 106 -4.90 -5.76 -20.54
N GLU A 107 -5.78 -4.79 -20.80
CA GLU A 107 -6.96 -5.02 -21.64
C GLU A 107 -6.57 -5.39 -23.07
N THR A 108 -5.52 -4.77 -23.61
CA THR A 108 -4.95 -5.15 -24.90
C THR A 108 -4.39 -6.57 -24.90
N TYR A 109 -3.63 -6.94 -23.86
CA TYR A 109 -3.02 -8.26 -23.71
C TYR A 109 -4.08 -9.36 -23.54
N MET A 110 -5.10 -9.11 -22.74
CA MET A 110 -6.15 -10.08 -22.42
C MET A 110 -7.24 -10.15 -23.49
N GLY A 111 -7.42 -9.08 -24.28
CA GLY A 111 -8.53 -8.94 -25.23
C GLY A 111 -9.89 -8.71 -24.57
N GLU A 112 -9.90 -8.41 -23.27
CA GLU A 112 -11.10 -8.28 -22.43
C GLU A 112 -10.92 -7.11 -21.44
N PRO A 113 -12.01 -6.42 -21.05
CA PRO A 113 -11.94 -5.35 -20.07
C PRO A 113 -11.57 -5.87 -18.67
N ILE A 114 -10.98 -5.00 -17.86
CA ILE A 114 -10.79 -5.27 -16.42
C ILE A 114 -12.12 -5.07 -15.71
N GLU A 115 -12.63 -6.13 -15.06
CA GLU A 115 -13.88 -6.07 -14.30
C GLU A 115 -13.66 -5.59 -12.87
N GLY A 116 -12.54 -5.99 -12.28
CA GLY A 116 -12.16 -5.66 -10.91
C GLY A 116 -10.66 -5.75 -10.72
N CYS A 117 -10.13 -5.00 -9.77
CA CYS A 117 -8.71 -5.07 -9.45
C CYS A 117 -8.44 -5.01 -7.95
N VAL A 118 -7.34 -5.63 -7.54
CA VAL A 118 -6.71 -5.42 -6.24
C VAL A 118 -5.42 -4.66 -6.48
N ILE A 119 -5.21 -3.56 -5.76
CA ILE A 119 -4.01 -2.73 -5.88
C ILE A 119 -3.19 -2.86 -4.60
N THR A 120 -1.88 -2.99 -4.73
CA THR A 120 -0.99 -3.10 -3.57
C THR A 120 -0.46 -1.74 -3.10
N CYS A 121 -0.20 -1.64 -1.79
CA CYS A 121 0.48 -0.51 -1.17
C CYS A 121 1.54 -0.99 -0.15
N PRO A 122 2.54 -0.17 0.17
CA PRO A 122 3.48 -0.50 1.24
C PRO A 122 2.76 -0.63 2.58
N ALA A 123 3.18 -1.57 3.44
CA ALA A 123 2.52 -1.83 4.72
C ALA A 123 2.51 -0.60 5.67
N TYR A 124 3.47 0.31 5.53
CA TYR A 124 3.54 1.55 6.32
C TYR A 124 2.57 2.65 5.82
N PHE A 125 1.92 2.48 4.66
CA PHE A 125 0.96 3.46 4.17
C PHE A 125 -0.20 3.62 5.15
N GLY A 126 -0.36 4.83 5.67
CA GLY A 126 -1.52 5.23 6.45
C GLY A 126 -2.78 5.39 5.59
N THR A 127 -3.89 5.67 6.24
CA THR A 127 -5.21 5.82 5.60
C THR A 127 -5.21 6.84 4.47
N ILE A 128 -4.45 7.95 4.60
CA ILE A 128 -4.42 9.03 3.61
C ILE A 128 -3.77 8.56 2.30
N ALA A 129 -2.61 7.89 2.38
CA ALA A 129 -1.90 7.40 1.20
C ALA A 129 -2.69 6.28 0.48
N LYS A 130 -3.35 5.39 1.25
CA LYS A 130 -4.25 4.36 0.69
C LYS A 130 -5.47 4.98 0.02
N ALA A 131 -6.08 6.00 0.61
CA ALA A 131 -7.20 6.74 0.00
C ALA A 131 -6.78 7.45 -1.29
N ALA A 132 -5.60 8.09 -1.30
CA ALA A 132 -5.04 8.70 -2.52
C ALA A 132 -4.80 7.67 -3.62
N THR A 133 -4.36 6.46 -3.26
CA THR A 133 -4.15 5.36 -4.23
C THR A 133 -5.47 4.88 -4.83
N LEU A 134 -6.50 4.73 -3.99
CA LEU A 134 -7.86 4.42 -4.45
C LEU A 134 -8.42 5.51 -5.37
N GLU A 135 -8.18 6.77 -5.04
CA GLU A 135 -8.61 7.91 -5.86
C GLU A 135 -7.90 7.92 -7.22
N ALA A 136 -6.59 7.65 -7.25
CA ALA A 136 -5.84 7.52 -8.50
C ALA A 136 -6.41 6.42 -9.40
N ALA A 137 -6.80 5.28 -8.81
CA ALA A 137 -7.43 4.19 -9.53
C ALA A 137 -8.81 4.55 -10.09
N LYS A 138 -9.63 5.28 -9.32
CA LYS A 138 -10.92 5.80 -9.82
C LYS A 138 -10.73 6.74 -11.01
N VAL A 139 -9.74 7.64 -10.95
CA VAL A 139 -9.39 8.55 -12.07
C VAL A 139 -8.85 7.77 -13.29
N ALA A 140 -8.27 6.59 -13.06
CA ALA A 140 -7.85 5.65 -14.09
C ALA A 140 -8.98 4.73 -14.60
N ASP A 141 -10.22 4.92 -14.14
CA ASP A 141 -11.38 4.09 -14.49
C ASP A 141 -11.18 2.61 -14.12
N LEU A 142 -10.56 2.34 -12.97
CA LEU A 142 -10.39 1.00 -12.40
C LEU A 142 -11.39 0.75 -11.28
N ASN A 143 -12.10 -0.37 -11.36
CA ASN A 143 -12.96 -0.85 -10.29
C ASN A 143 -12.11 -1.55 -9.21
N VAL A 144 -11.78 -0.85 -8.13
CA VAL A 144 -10.93 -1.41 -7.06
C VAL A 144 -11.77 -2.24 -6.08
N CYS A 145 -11.56 -3.56 -6.10
CA CYS A 145 -12.17 -4.48 -5.15
C CYS A 145 -11.54 -4.36 -3.75
N SER A 146 -10.22 -4.16 -3.68
CA SER A 146 -9.50 -4.05 -2.42
C SER A 146 -8.13 -3.38 -2.58
N ILE A 147 -7.62 -2.80 -1.49
CA ILE A 147 -6.22 -2.40 -1.35
C ILE A 147 -5.55 -3.39 -0.40
N VAL A 148 -4.43 -3.97 -0.79
CA VAL A 148 -3.70 -4.98 -0.01
C VAL A 148 -2.28 -4.51 0.27
N ASP A 149 -1.74 -4.87 1.43
CA ASP A 149 -0.34 -4.58 1.73
C ASP A 149 0.57 -5.47 0.87
N GLU A 150 1.59 -4.89 0.24
CA GLU A 150 2.61 -5.57 -0.57
C GLU A 150 3.17 -6.86 0.08
N PRO A 151 3.65 -6.85 1.34
CA PRO A 151 4.16 -8.06 1.97
C PRO A 151 3.09 -9.15 2.13
N THR A 152 1.82 -8.76 2.34
CA THR A 152 0.70 -9.71 2.41
C THR A 152 0.43 -10.34 1.06
N ALA A 153 0.41 -9.56 -0.02
CA ALA A 153 0.27 -10.08 -1.38
C ALA A 153 1.43 -11.04 -1.71
N ALA A 154 2.68 -10.66 -1.41
CA ALA A 154 3.84 -11.52 -1.62
C ALA A 154 3.72 -12.85 -0.86
N ALA A 155 3.24 -12.83 0.39
CA ALA A 155 3.02 -14.04 1.19
C ALA A 155 1.95 -14.97 0.62
N VAL A 156 0.84 -14.41 0.11
CA VAL A 156 -0.24 -15.18 -0.53
C VAL A 156 0.26 -15.87 -1.81
N ALA A 157 1.02 -15.16 -2.65
CA ALA A 157 1.61 -15.80 -3.83
C ALA A 157 2.68 -16.83 -3.46
N TYR A 158 3.51 -16.55 -2.46
CA TYR A 158 4.53 -17.49 -1.99
C TYR A 158 3.91 -18.83 -1.56
N THR A 159 2.86 -18.82 -0.72
CA THR A 159 2.21 -20.06 -0.26
C THR A 159 1.54 -20.80 -1.40
N TYR A 160 0.88 -20.07 -2.31
CA TYR A 160 0.22 -20.66 -3.47
C TYR A 160 1.22 -21.36 -4.39
N ILE A 161 2.29 -20.67 -4.80
CA ILE A 161 3.31 -21.19 -5.73
C ILE A 161 4.05 -22.39 -5.11
N ARG A 162 4.23 -22.39 -3.79
CA ARG A 162 4.97 -23.44 -3.07
C ARG A 162 4.08 -24.57 -2.56
N HIS A 163 2.77 -24.49 -2.78
CA HIS A 163 1.79 -25.44 -2.27
C HIS A 163 1.92 -25.65 -0.77
N ILE A 164 2.04 -24.55 -0.01
CA ILE A 164 2.14 -24.57 1.44
C ILE A 164 0.73 -24.48 2.02
N ASP A 165 0.40 -25.44 2.87
CA ASP A 165 -0.87 -25.60 3.57
C ASP A 165 -0.70 -25.74 5.09
N THR A 166 0.49 -25.39 5.59
CA THR A 166 0.87 -25.47 7.01
C THR A 166 1.39 -24.13 7.52
N ASP A 167 1.23 -23.90 8.82
CA ASP A 167 1.63 -22.66 9.46
C ASP A 167 3.12 -22.35 9.21
N LYS A 168 3.41 -21.07 8.93
CA LYS A 168 4.75 -20.58 8.63
C LYS A 168 4.97 -19.20 9.22
N THR A 169 6.16 -18.95 9.73
CA THR A 169 6.65 -17.61 10.03
C THR A 169 7.70 -17.22 9.01
N ILE A 170 7.43 -16.19 8.21
CA ILE A 170 8.33 -15.76 7.13
C ILE A 170 8.77 -14.31 7.32
N LEU A 171 9.96 -14.00 6.82
CA LEU A 171 10.44 -12.62 6.70
C LEU A 171 10.37 -12.22 5.22
N ILE A 172 9.52 -11.26 4.89
CA ILE A 172 9.58 -10.58 3.60
C ILE A 172 10.67 -9.52 3.68
N TYR A 173 11.68 -9.62 2.80
CA TYR A 173 12.77 -8.68 2.65
C TYR A 173 12.62 -8.01 1.28
N ASP A 174 11.99 -6.85 1.26
CA ASP A 174 11.64 -6.11 0.06
C ASP A 174 12.63 -4.97 -0.17
N LEU A 175 13.45 -5.07 -1.23
CA LEU A 175 14.36 -4.02 -1.68
C LEU A 175 14.03 -3.65 -3.12
N GLY A 176 13.17 -2.65 -3.27
CA GLY A 176 12.73 -2.08 -4.54
C GLY A 176 13.17 -0.63 -4.68
N GLY A 177 12.22 0.27 -4.95
CA GLY A 177 12.42 1.72 -4.86
C GLY A 177 12.47 2.23 -3.41
N THR A 178 12.02 1.41 -2.47
CA THR A 178 12.14 1.59 -1.03
C THR A 178 12.60 0.28 -0.41
N PHE A 179 12.96 0.30 0.88
CA PHE A 179 13.33 -0.89 1.62
C PHE A 179 12.30 -1.15 2.71
N ASN A 180 11.74 -2.36 2.72
CA ASN A 180 10.83 -2.82 3.77
C ASN A 180 11.23 -4.22 4.21
N CYS A 181 11.15 -4.48 5.51
CA CYS A 181 11.28 -5.81 6.08
C CYS A 181 10.04 -6.08 6.96
N THR A 182 9.36 -7.19 6.69
CA THR A 182 8.10 -7.50 7.37
C THR A 182 8.10 -8.96 7.82
N LEU A 183 7.95 -9.17 9.12
CA LEU A 183 7.74 -10.47 9.72
C LEU A 183 6.26 -10.82 9.66
N LEU A 184 5.95 -11.95 9.02
CA LEU A 184 4.59 -12.42 8.82
C LEU A 184 4.40 -13.78 9.47
N LYS A 185 3.23 -13.99 10.06
CA LYS A 185 2.74 -15.30 10.48
C LYS A 185 1.60 -15.72 9.57
N ILE A 186 1.80 -16.85 8.91
CA ILE A 186 0.82 -17.48 8.06
C ILE A 186 0.24 -18.65 8.85
N ASN A 187 -1.07 -18.62 9.07
CA ASN A 187 -1.79 -19.70 9.73
C ASN A 187 -2.85 -20.27 8.80
N PHE A 188 -3.12 -21.56 8.89
CA PHE A 188 -4.18 -22.22 8.13
C PHE A 188 -5.29 -22.71 9.07
N VAL A 189 -6.47 -22.09 8.99
CA VAL A 189 -7.64 -22.42 9.82
C VAL A 189 -8.76 -22.91 8.91
N ASP A 190 -9.22 -24.15 9.10
CA ASP A 190 -10.25 -24.78 8.25
C ASP A 190 -9.88 -24.78 6.75
N GLY A 191 -8.59 -24.95 6.44
CA GLY A 191 -8.05 -24.85 5.08
C GLY A 191 -7.98 -23.41 4.55
N GLN A 192 -8.27 -22.41 5.38
CA GLN A 192 -8.19 -21.00 5.03
C GLN A 192 -6.87 -20.36 5.44
N GLN A 193 -6.17 -19.74 4.49
CA GLN A 193 -4.96 -19.00 4.79
C GLN A 193 -5.30 -17.67 5.48
N LYS A 194 -4.64 -17.41 6.60
CA LYS A 194 -4.62 -16.12 7.29
C LYS A 194 -3.18 -15.62 7.38
N VAL A 195 -2.94 -14.39 6.92
CA VAL A 195 -1.63 -13.73 7.01
C VAL A 195 -1.71 -12.60 8.02
N ASP A 196 -0.97 -12.73 9.12
CA ASP A 196 -0.86 -11.73 10.17
C ASP A 196 0.50 -11.01 10.08
N VAL A 197 0.46 -9.69 9.97
CA VAL A 197 1.67 -8.85 10.06
C VAL A 197 2.07 -8.75 11.52
N VAL A 198 3.20 -9.38 11.88
CA VAL A 198 3.72 -9.39 13.26
C VAL A 198 4.52 -8.13 13.54
N ALA A 199 5.42 -7.78 12.61
CA ALA A 199 6.36 -6.69 12.76
C ALA A 199 6.73 -6.15 11.38
N SER A 200 6.98 -4.85 11.29
CA SER A 200 7.45 -4.24 10.05
C SER A 200 8.36 -3.05 10.36
N ASN A 201 9.42 -2.90 9.58
CA ASN A 201 10.30 -1.75 9.58
C ASN A 201 10.81 -1.50 8.17
N GLY A 202 11.36 -0.33 7.91
CA GLY A 202 11.82 0.03 6.57
C GLY A 202 12.26 1.48 6.47
N ASP A 203 12.65 1.87 5.27
CA ASP A 203 13.01 3.24 4.93
C ASP A 203 12.43 3.60 3.55
N PRO A 204 11.48 4.57 3.49
CA PRO A 204 10.85 4.99 2.25
C PRO A 204 11.80 5.78 1.32
N PHE A 205 13.02 6.07 1.78
CA PHE A 205 14.05 6.80 1.03
C PHE A 205 15.32 5.95 0.82
N LEU A 206 15.26 4.63 1.03
CA LEU A 206 16.36 3.70 0.75
C LEU A 206 15.93 2.68 -0.28
N GLY A 207 16.53 2.64 -1.46
CA GLY A 207 16.19 1.67 -2.50
C GLY A 207 17.19 1.66 -3.64
N GLY A 208 16.80 1.07 -4.77
CA GLY A 208 17.68 0.86 -5.92
C GLY A 208 18.33 2.13 -6.46
N LYS A 209 17.69 3.30 -6.26
CA LYS A 209 18.24 4.60 -6.67
C LYS A 209 19.48 4.99 -5.87
N ASP A 210 19.58 4.64 -4.59
CA ASP A 210 20.78 4.92 -3.79
C ASP A 210 22.00 4.14 -4.31
N TRP A 211 21.77 2.93 -4.84
CA TRP A 211 22.83 2.17 -5.51
C TRP A 211 23.23 2.81 -6.84
N ASP A 212 22.26 3.37 -7.58
CA ASP A 212 22.54 4.11 -8.82
C ASP A 212 23.37 5.37 -8.50
N ASP A 213 22.96 6.14 -7.48
CA ASP A 213 23.64 7.37 -7.07
C ASP A 213 25.06 7.08 -6.56
N ALA A 214 25.28 5.97 -5.83
CA ALA A 214 26.63 5.54 -5.44
C ALA A 214 27.51 5.18 -6.66
N LEU A 215 26.94 4.53 -7.67
CA LEU A 215 27.64 4.21 -8.92
C LEU A 215 27.96 5.49 -9.72
N ILE A 216 27.01 6.43 -9.83
CA ILE A 216 27.22 7.74 -10.47
C ILE A 216 28.33 8.51 -9.75
N LYS A 217 28.33 8.52 -8.42
CA LYS A 217 29.41 9.15 -7.66
C LYS A 217 30.77 8.57 -8.02
N TYR A 218 30.89 7.24 -8.03
CA TYR A 218 32.14 6.56 -8.36
C TYR A 218 32.65 6.92 -9.77
N VAL A 219 31.79 6.84 -10.78
CA VAL A 219 32.19 7.14 -12.17
C VAL A 219 32.48 8.62 -12.40
N VAL A 220 31.78 9.53 -11.72
CA VAL A 220 32.13 10.97 -11.74
C VAL A 220 33.50 11.19 -11.11
N ASP A 221 33.77 10.61 -9.94
CA ASP A 221 35.07 10.72 -9.27
C ASP A 221 36.22 10.20 -10.15
N GLU A 222 36.03 9.06 -10.84
CA GLU A 222 37.03 8.52 -11.78
C GLU A 222 37.20 9.41 -13.03
N PHE A 223 36.11 9.94 -13.58
CA PHE A 223 36.17 10.85 -14.72
C PHE A 223 36.93 12.14 -14.37
N CYS A 224 36.54 12.80 -13.29
CA CYS A 224 37.17 14.03 -12.80
C CYS A 224 38.65 13.82 -12.49
N ARG A 225 39.02 12.66 -11.92
CA ARG A 225 40.45 12.34 -11.68
C ARG A 225 41.24 12.22 -12.98
N ALA A 226 40.63 11.71 -14.05
CA ALA A 226 41.29 11.52 -15.34
C ALA A 226 41.36 12.82 -16.18
N THR A 227 40.36 13.68 -16.08
CA THR A 227 40.20 14.86 -16.97
C THR A 227 40.48 16.19 -16.28
N GLY A 228 40.41 16.24 -14.95
CA GLY A 228 40.44 17.48 -14.18
C GLY A 228 39.11 18.25 -14.18
N ALA A 229 38.01 17.66 -14.67
CA ALA A 229 36.69 18.26 -14.63
C ALA A 229 36.17 18.47 -13.19
N ASP A 230 35.31 19.46 -13.01
CA ASP A 230 34.65 19.74 -11.73
C ASP A 230 33.38 18.88 -11.57
N PRO A 231 33.27 18.03 -10.51
CA PRO A 231 32.08 17.23 -10.28
C PRO A 231 30.82 18.06 -10.01
N ASP A 232 30.94 19.27 -9.45
CA ASP A 232 29.78 20.13 -9.18
C ASP A 232 29.21 20.71 -10.48
N GLU A 233 30.07 21.05 -11.44
CA GLU A 233 29.62 21.47 -12.78
C GLU A 233 28.90 20.32 -13.51
N MET A 234 29.43 19.09 -13.42
CA MET A 234 28.78 17.92 -14.00
C MET A 234 27.40 17.64 -13.38
N ARG A 235 27.25 17.85 -12.08
CA ARG A 235 25.97 17.66 -11.36
C ARG A 235 24.93 18.71 -11.74
N LEU A 236 25.37 19.92 -12.06
CA LEU A 236 24.51 21.04 -12.46
C LEU A 236 24.14 21.02 -13.94
N ASP A 237 24.80 20.18 -14.75
CA ASP A 237 24.45 19.93 -16.15
C ASP A 237 23.31 18.88 -16.22
N PRO A 238 22.07 19.28 -16.60
CA PRO A 238 20.92 18.38 -16.58
C PRO A 238 21.03 17.24 -17.60
N GLU A 239 21.62 17.50 -18.77
CA GLU A 239 21.77 16.49 -19.83
C GLU A 239 22.83 15.46 -19.41
N CYS A 240 23.96 15.92 -18.89
CA CYS A 240 25.01 15.05 -18.34
C CYS A 240 24.43 14.15 -17.24
N TRP A 241 23.73 14.74 -16.27
CA TRP A 241 23.21 14.00 -15.11
C TRP A 241 22.09 13.01 -15.49
N ALA A 242 21.20 13.38 -16.42
CA ALA A 242 20.17 12.49 -16.93
C ALA A 242 20.78 11.27 -17.64
N ASN A 243 21.79 11.49 -18.49
CA ASN A 243 22.50 10.41 -19.18
C ASN A 243 23.23 9.48 -18.20
N LEU A 244 23.93 10.05 -17.21
CA LEU A 244 24.60 9.27 -16.15
C LEU A 244 23.60 8.43 -15.34
N SER A 245 22.43 8.99 -15.02
CA SER A 245 21.40 8.30 -14.25
C SER A 245 20.84 7.09 -14.99
N ILE A 246 20.52 7.25 -16.28
CA ILE A 246 20.02 6.15 -17.14
C ILE A 246 21.09 5.07 -17.29
N ASP A 247 22.34 5.45 -17.53
CA ASP A 247 23.43 4.49 -17.71
C ASP A 247 23.81 3.78 -16.41
N ALA A 248 23.73 4.45 -15.26
CA ALA A 248 23.97 3.85 -13.96
C ALA A 248 22.98 2.72 -13.66
N GLU A 249 21.66 2.97 -13.79
CA GLU A 249 20.64 1.94 -13.55
C GLU A 249 20.82 0.75 -14.50
N ARG A 250 21.06 1.03 -15.79
CA ARG A 250 21.31 0.01 -16.81
C ARG A 250 22.54 -0.84 -16.48
N ASN A 251 23.63 -0.22 -16.05
CA ASN A 251 24.88 -0.93 -15.76
C ASN A 251 24.83 -1.66 -14.41
N LYS A 252 24.14 -1.12 -13.40
CA LYS A 252 23.79 -1.84 -12.16
C LYS A 252 23.06 -3.15 -12.49
N LYS A 253 21.98 -3.10 -13.28
CA LYS A 253 21.23 -4.30 -13.70
C LYS A 253 22.10 -5.29 -14.47
N ARG A 254 23.05 -4.81 -15.28
CA ARG A 254 24.00 -5.68 -16.00
C ARG A 254 25.01 -6.34 -15.06
N LEU A 255 25.46 -5.67 -14.00
CA LEU A 255 26.38 -6.21 -12.99
C LEU A 255 25.77 -7.37 -12.19
N THR A 256 24.44 -7.49 -12.15
CA THR A 256 23.75 -8.68 -11.62
C THR A 256 24.17 -9.97 -12.30
N SER A 257 24.41 -9.95 -13.62
CA SER A 257 24.82 -11.15 -14.39
C SER A 257 26.24 -11.11 -14.93
N LYS A 258 26.87 -9.94 -14.99
CA LYS A 258 28.26 -9.74 -15.48
C LYS A 258 29.22 -9.41 -14.34
N GLU A 259 30.47 -9.84 -14.47
CA GLU A 259 31.53 -9.50 -13.52
C GLU A 259 32.07 -8.07 -13.70
N SER A 260 31.95 -7.49 -14.90
CA SER A 260 32.26 -6.09 -15.14
C SER A 260 31.41 -5.46 -16.24
N VAL A 261 31.33 -4.15 -16.21
CA VAL A 261 30.66 -3.29 -17.20
C VAL A 261 31.54 -2.08 -17.50
N LYS A 262 31.27 -1.41 -18.61
CA LYS A 262 31.95 -0.16 -18.97
C LYS A 262 30.92 0.93 -19.17
N MET A 263 31.11 2.05 -18.50
CA MET A 263 30.24 3.21 -18.58
C MET A 263 30.96 4.35 -19.28
N LYS A 264 30.32 4.91 -20.30
CA LYS A 264 30.88 6.05 -21.03
C LYS A 264 30.47 7.32 -20.30
N VAL A 265 31.42 8.18 -19.99
CA VAL A 265 31.18 9.50 -19.42
C VAL A 265 31.71 10.55 -20.38
N GLU A 266 30.90 11.56 -20.68
CA GLU A 266 31.21 12.64 -21.60
C GLU A 266 30.78 13.97 -20.97
N PHE A 267 31.71 14.92 -20.87
CA PHE A 267 31.45 16.24 -20.31
C PHE A 267 32.46 17.26 -20.87
N ASN A 268 32.00 18.45 -21.26
CA ASN A 268 32.83 19.53 -21.82
C ASN A 268 33.80 19.09 -22.95
N GLY A 269 33.37 18.13 -23.78
CA GLY A 269 34.16 17.59 -24.90
C GLY A 269 35.14 16.47 -24.53
N GLU A 270 35.40 16.25 -23.24
CA GLU A 270 36.20 15.14 -22.73
C GLU A 270 35.36 13.85 -22.66
N LYS A 271 35.98 12.71 -22.97
CA LYS A 271 35.31 11.40 -23.02
C LYS A 271 36.15 10.35 -22.34
N GLN A 272 35.57 9.64 -21.39
CA GLN A 272 36.20 8.48 -20.76
C GLN A 272 35.29 7.26 -20.82
N LEU A 273 35.91 6.08 -20.83
CA LEU A 273 35.22 4.80 -20.69
C LEU A 273 35.71 4.15 -19.39
N ILE A 274 34.88 4.22 -18.35
CA ILE A 274 35.22 3.77 -17.00
C ILE A 274 34.74 2.34 -16.84
N GLU A 275 35.66 1.44 -16.49
CA GLU A 275 35.34 0.05 -16.17
C GLU A 275 34.95 -0.09 -14.70
N ILE A 276 33.81 -0.73 -14.45
CA ILE A 276 33.30 -1.03 -13.11
C ILE A 276 33.18 -2.54 -12.97
N THR A 277 33.84 -3.11 -11.97
CA THR A 277 33.71 -4.52 -11.61
C THR A 277 32.61 -4.72 -10.58
N ARG A 278 32.06 -5.94 -10.47
CA ARG A 278 31.09 -6.27 -9.42
C ARG A 278 31.68 -6.07 -8.03
N ASP A 279 32.93 -6.46 -7.81
CA ASP A 279 33.62 -6.25 -6.53
C ASP A 279 33.72 -4.76 -6.16
N THR A 280 34.03 -3.91 -7.14
CA THR A 280 34.03 -2.45 -6.94
C THR A 280 32.63 -1.95 -6.57
N PHE A 281 31.61 -2.37 -7.32
CA PHE A 281 30.22 -1.97 -7.09
C PHE A 281 29.71 -2.41 -5.70
N ASP A 282 29.95 -3.66 -5.32
CA ASP A 282 29.62 -4.20 -4.01
C ASP A 282 30.34 -3.40 -2.92
N SER A 283 31.63 -3.09 -3.09
CA SER A 283 32.40 -2.31 -2.11
C SER A 283 31.88 -0.88 -1.92
N ILE A 284 31.49 -0.18 -2.99
CA ILE A 284 31.00 1.21 -2.88
C ILE A 284 29.57 1.27 -2.33
N THR A 285 28.82 0.16 -2.38
CA THR A 285 27.41 0.08 -1.94
C THR A 285 27.20 -0.69 -0.62
N GLU A 286 28.24 -1.28 -0.04
CA GLU A 286 28.17 -2.07 1.20
C GLU A 286 27.49 -1.32 2.35
N HIS A 287 27.69 0.00 2.46
CA HIS A 287 27.07 0.82 3.51
C HIS A 287 25.53 0.87 3.39
N LEU A 288 24.98 0.86 2.17
CA LEU A 288 23.54 0.81 1.94
C LEU A 288 22.98 -0.57 2.31
N LEU A 289 23.69 -1.63 1.92
CA LEU A 289 23.33 -3.00 2.28
C LEU A 289 23.39 -3.22 3.80
N GLN A 290 24.40 -2.69 4.47
CA GLN A 290 24.47 -2.69 5.94
C GLN A 290 23.28 -1.98 6.57
N LYS A 291 22.84 -0.84 6.02
CA LYS A 291 21.66 -0.11 6.51
C LYS A 291 20.39 -0.97 6.43
N THR A 292 20.20 -1.71 5.34
CA THR A 292 19.06 -2.64 5.21
C THR A 292 19.06 -3.75 6.26
N ILE A 293 20.23 -4.29 6.60
CA ILE A 293 20.38 -5.29 7.67
C ILE A 293 20.12 -4.68 9.05
N SER A 294 20.64 -3.47 9.32
CA SER A 294 20.40 -2.77 10.58
C SER A 294 18.90 -2.54 10.82
N LEU A 295 18.15 -2.08 9.81
CA LEU A 295 16.70 -1.87 9.91
C LEU A 295 15.93 -3.16 10.21
N ALA A 296 16.34 -4.29 9.61
CA ALA A 296 15.75 -5.59 9.89
C ALA A 296 16.06 -6.07 11.32
N ASN A 297 17.29 -5.89 11.80
CA ASN A 297 17.67 -6.22 13.17
C ASN A 297 16.94 -5.31 14.20
N GLU A 298 16.77 -4.03 13.90
CA GLU A 298 15.99 -3.08 14.72
C GLU A 298 14.53 -3.51 14.84
N MET A 299 13.93 -4.04 13.76
CA MET A 299 12.56 -4.57 13.76
C MET A 299 12.41 -5.73 14.75
N PHE A 300 13.32 -6.71 14.69
CA PHE A 300 13.33 -7.83 15.63
C PHE A 300 13.53 -7.35 17.08
N ALA A 301 14.47 -6.44 17.30
CA ALA A 301 14.78 -5.91 18.63
C ALA A 301 13.58 -5.17 19.24
N LYS A 302 12.91 -4.31 18.47
CA LYS A 302 11.76 -3.51 18.91
C LYS A 302 10.58 -4.37 19.35
N GLU A 303 10.34 -5.47 18.65
CA GLU A 303 9.22 -6.37 18.93
C GLU A 303 9.59 -7.51 19.90
N ASN A 304 10.82 -7.50 20.43
CA ASN A 304 11.38 -8.55 21.29
C ASN A 304 11.26 -9.96 20.66
N ARG A 305 11.67 -10.03 19.38
CA ARG A 305 11.60 -11.19 18.50
C ARG A 305 13.01 -11.67 18.13
N SER A 306 13.12 -12.91 17.65
CA SER A 306 14.40 -13.48 17.20
C SER A 306 14.25 -14.03 15.79
N ILE A 307 15.31 -13.86 14.98
CA ILE A 307 15.43 -14.52 13.67
C ILE A 307 15.22 -16.04 13.76
N ASP A 308 15.48 -16.65 14.91
CA ASP A 308 15.27 -18.09 15.11
C ASP A 308 13.82 -18.52 14.88
N GLU A 309 12.83 -17.64 15.12
CA GLU A 309 11.41 -17.93 14.88
C GLU A 309 11.02 -17.91 13.40
N VAL A 310 11.88 -17.34 12.54
CA VAL A 310 11.65 -17.26 11.09
C VAL A 310 12.01 -18.59 10.44
N ASP A 311 11.06 -19.20 9.74
CA ASP A 311 11.30 -20.42 8.97
C ASP A 311 12.08 -20.09 7.69
N GLU A 312 11.62 -19.08 6.95
CA GLU A 312 12.07 -18.80 5.58
C GLU A 312 12.09 -17.28 5.32
N ILE A 313 13.04 -16.83 4.51
CA ILE A 313 13.16 -15.42 4.08
C ILE A 313 12.79 -15.34 2.60
N ILE A 314 11.90 -14.41 2.26
CA ILE A 314 11.46 -14.18 0.88
C ILE A 314 12.03 -12.83 0.43
N LEU A 315 12.90 -12.85 -0.58
CA LEU A 315 13.42 -11.65 -1.22
C LEU A 315 12.43 -11.15 -2.27
N VAL A 316 12.07 -9.88 -2.17
CA VAL A 316 11.12 -9.20 -3.06
C VAL A 316 11.73 -7.86 -3.52
N GLY A 317 11.36 -7.40 -4.71
CA GLY A 317 11.83 -6.13 -5.26
C GLY A 317 13.15 -6.24 -6.03
N GLY A 318 13.27 -5.46 -7.11
CA GLY A 318 14.25 -5.74 -8.17
C GLY A 318 15.71 -5.52 -7.77
N SER A 319 15.95 -4.80 -6.68
CA SER A 319 17.29 -4.62 -6.16
C SER A 319 17.77 -5.86 -5.40
N THR A 320 16.88 -6.76 -4.99
CA THR A 320 17.28 -8.04 -4.35
C THR A 320 17.96 -9.02 -5.30
N TYR A 321 17.86 -8.83 -6.62
CA TYR A 321 18.60 -9.65 -7.59
C TYR A 321 20.10 -9.43 -7.55
N MET A 322 20.57 -8.30 -6.99
CA MET A 322 22.00 -8.08 -6.82
C MET A 322 22.61 -9.21 -5.98
N PRO A 323 23.63 -9.95 -6.48
CA PRO A 323 24.16 -11.12 -5.78
C PRO A 323 24.62 -10.85 -4.35
N GLN A 324 25.13 -9.63 -4.10
CA GLN A 324 25.52 -9.19 -2.75
C GLN A 324 24.38 -9.23 -1.73
N VAL A 325 23.13 -8.96 -2.14
CA VAL A 325 21.97 -8.94 -1.24
C VAL A 325 21.68 -10.33 -0.69
N ALA A 326 21.48 -11.31 -1.57
CA ALA A 326 21.21 -12.69 -1.16
C ALA A 326 22.38 -13.28 -0.34
N LYS A 327 23.63 -13.00 -0.75
CA LYS A 327 24.83 -13.43 -0.03
C LYS A 327 24.87 -12.85 1.39
N ARG A 328 24.58 -11.55 1.52
CA ARG A 328 24.58 -10.87 2.81
C ARG A 328 23.47 -11.37 3.73
N VAL A 329 22.23 -11.43 3.23
CA VAL A 329 21.08 -11.93 4.01
C VAL A 329 21.32 -13.37 4.46
N LYS A 330 21.92 -14.21 3.59
CA LYS A 330 22.28 -15.59 3.97
C LYS A 330 23.36 -15.64 5.05
N SER A 331 24.38 -14.78 4.95
CA SER A 331 25.44 -14.69 5.95
C SER A 331 24.93 -14.20 7.30
N GLU A 332 24.00 -13.24 7.30
CA GLU A 332 23.47 -12.62 8.51
C GLU A 332 22.55 -13.58 9.27
N TYR A 333 21.61 -14.22 8.56
CA TYR A 333 20.51 -14.94 9.21
C TYR A 333 20.58 -16.46 9.08
N ASN A 334 21.39 -16.98 8.16
CA ASN A 334 21.53 -18.41 7.86
C ASN A 334 20.21 -19.17 7.57
N LYS A 335 19.13 -18.46 7.21
CA LYS A 335 17.84 -19.09 6.87
C LYS A 335 17.76 -19.57 5.42
N VAL A 336 16.72 -20.34 5.10
CA VAL A 336 16.38 -20.64 3.70
C VAL A 336 15.89 -19.35 3.05
N ILE A 337 16.38 -19.06 1.85
CA ILE A 337 16.04 -17.86 1.12
C ILE A 337 15.35 -18.26 -0.19
N TYR A 338 14.21 -17.64 -0.47
CA TYR A 338 13.56 -17.71 -1.78
C TYR A 338 13.60 -16.37 -2.47
N THR A 339 13.86 -16.43 -3.78
CA THR A 339 13.74 -15.31 -4.70
C THR A 339 12.77 -15.73 -5.79
N TYR A 340 11.97 -14.78 -6.26
CA TYR A 340 11.00 -14.99 -7.34
C TYR A 340 11.39 -14.15 -8.53
N GLU A 341 10.94 -14.49 -9.74
CA GLU A 341 11.27 -13.73 -10.95
C GLU A 341 10.41 -12.46 -11.11
N HIS A 342 11.05 -11.42 -11.62
CA HIS A 342 10.49 -10.18 -12.16
C HIS A 342 9.70 -9.25 -11.24
N ASP A 343 9.95 -9.17 -9.93
CA ASP A 343 9.15 -8.30 -9.03
C ASP A 343 7.65 -8.61 -9.10
N THR A 344 7.28 -9.78 -9.64
CA THR A 344 5.91 -10.10 -10.04
C THR A 344 5.10 -10.73 -8.92
N ILE A 345 5.78 -11.24 -7.88
CA ILE A 345 5.13 -11.98 -6.79
C ILE A 345 4.07 -11.14 -6.07
N ILE A 346 4.30 -9.83 -5.96
CA ILE A 346 3.33 -8.89 -5.38
C ILE A 346 2.08 -8.80 -6.25
N ALA A 347 2.23 -8.56 -7.56
CA ALA A 347 1.11 -8.49 -8.49
C ALA A 347 0.37 -9.84 -8.61
N MET A 348 1.10 -10.95 -8.60
CA MET A 348 0.55 -12.32 -8.56
C MET A 348 -0.29 -12.55 -7.31
N GLY A 349 0.19 -12.10 -6.15
CA GLY A 349 -0.53 -12.19 -4.89
C GLY A 349 -1.82 -11.39 -4.91
N ALA A 350 -1.74 -10.15 -5.42
CA ALA A 350 -2.91 -9.32 -5.64
C ALA A 350 -3.91 -9.98 -6.62
N ALA A 351 -3.44 -10.69 -7.65
CA ALA A 351 -4.28 -11.36 -8.64
C ALA A 351 -5.02 -12.56 -8.04
N LEU A 352 -4.36 -13.35 -7.18
CA LEU A 352 -5.02 -14.42 -6.42
C LEU A 352 -6.16 -13.86 -5.56
N ILE A 353 -5.88 -12.78 -4.83
CA ILE A 353 -6.88 -12.11 -3.99
C ILE A 353 -8.01 -11.53 -4.83
N ALA A 354 -7.71 -10.94 -5.99
CA ALA A 354 -8.71 -10.39 -6.90
C ALA A 354 -9.65 -11.48 -7.44
N ASN A 355 -9.11 -12.65 -7.76
CA ASN A 355 -9.91 -13.76 -8.30
C ASN A 355 -11.02 -14.20 -7.32
N GLU A 356 -10.77 -14.14 -6.01
CA GLU A 356 -11.78 -14.43 -4.97
C GLU A 356 -12.95 -13.43 -4.95
N PHE A 357 -12.78 -12.21 -5.48
CA PHE A 357 -13.85 -11.22 -5.55
C PHE A 357 -14.77 -11.46 -6.75
N THR A 358 -14.26 -11.94 -7.87
CA THR A 358 -15.05 -12.22 -9.09
C THR A 358 -15.90 -13.48 -9.00
N ASP A 359 -15.50 -14.48 -8.21
CA ASP A 359 -16.32 -15.66 -7.94
C ASP A 359 -17.62 -15.33 -7.15
N LYS A 360 -17.82 -14.07 -6.72
CA LYS A 360 -18.93 -13.65 -5.84
C LYS A 360 -20.27 -13.38 -6.53
N ASP A 361 -20.39 -13.53 -7.85
CA ASP A 361 -21.72 -13.68 -8.47
C ASP A 361 -22.36 -15.05 -8.21
N HIS A 362 -21.60 -16.04 -7.70
CA HIS A 362 -22.15 -17.28 -7.14
C HIS A 362 -22.61 -17.18 -5.67
N PHE A 363 -22.22 -16.13 -4.94
CA PHE A 363 -22.53 -16.00 -3.50
C PHE A 363 -23.94 -15.46 -3.21
N LYS A 364 -24.64 -14.88 -4.19
CA LYS A 364 -26.02 -14.40 -3.98
C LYS A 364 -27.08 -15.52 -3.96
N ASN A 365 -26.75 -16.76 -4.33
CA ASN A 365 -27.75 -17.84 -4.46
C ASN A 365 -27.51 -19.13 -3.68
N ASN A 366 -26.45 -19.30 -2.89
CA ASN A 366 -26.30 -20.49 -2.04
C ASN A 366 -25.82 -20.12 -0.63
N ALA A 367 -26.75 -19.63 0.19
CA ALA A 367 -26.62 -19.62 1.64
C ALA A 367 -26.82 -21.05 2.20
N ALA A 368 -25.99 -21.99 1.77
CA ALA A 368 -25.80 -23.32 2.34
C ALA A 368 -24.68 -24.01 1.54
N ASN A 369 -23.50 -24.13 2.14
CA ASN A 369 -22.31 -24.85 1.64
C ASN A 369 -21.56 -24.25 0.43
N SER A 370 -20.44 -23.57 0.69
CA SER A 370 -19.29 -23.60 -0.24
C SER A 370 -17.97 -23.27 0.48
N ASN A 371 -17.00 -24.18 0.29
CA ASN A 371 -15.60 -24.09 0.72
C ASN A 371 -14.86 -23.08 -0.14
N SER A 372 -14.67 -21.86 0.37
CA SER A 372 -13.63 -20.96 -0.14
C SER A 372 -12.40 -21.03 0.79
N PRO A 373 -11.18 -21.29 0.29
CA PRO A 373 -9.97 -21.47 1.10
C PRO A 373 -9.28 -20.15 1.51
N PHE A 374 -9.94 -18.99 1.40
CA PHE A 374 -9.30 -17.72 1.74
C PHE A 374 -10.29 -16.74 2.35
N ARG A 375 -9.93 -16.19 3.52
CA ARG A 375 -10.70 -15.17 4.23
C ARG A 375 -9.73 -14.15 4.82
N LEU A 376 -9.49 -13.07 4.08
CA LEU A 376 -8.69 -11.94 4.56
C LEU A 376 -9.46 -11.15 5.64
N ASP A 377 -8.80 -10.92 6.77
CA ASP A 377 -9.31 -10.16 7.92
C ASP A 377 -9.03 -8.66 7.71
N TYR A 378 -9.96 -7.96 7.03
CA TYR A 378 -9.86 -6.53 6.69
C TYR A 378 -10.07 -5.64 7.94
N SER A 379 -9.06 -5.56 8.79
CA SER A 379 -9.13 -4.88 10.10
C SER A 379 -8.66 -3.41 10.10
N ARG A 380 -8.54 -2.73 8.95
CA ARG A 380 -8.09 -1.32 8.92
C ARG A 380 -8.89 -0.42 7.97
N GLY A 381 -9.94 0.19 8.52
CA GLY A 381 -10.63 1.36 7.97
C GLY A 381 -11.87 1.04 7.15
N LEU A 382 -13.01 1.64 7.54
CA LEU A 382 -14.28 1.51 6.82
C LEU A 382 -14.59 2.81 6.07
N PHE A 383 -14.83 2.73 4.76
CA PHE A 383 -15.35 3.83 3.96
C PHE A 383 -16.86 3.61 3.75
N LEU A 384 -17.69 4.61 4.08
CA LEU A 384 -19.14 4.58 3.90
C LEU A 384 -19.53 5.60 2.82
N GLU A 385 -20.07 5.12 1.71
CA GLU A 385 -20.69 5.95 0.68
C GLU A 385 -22.21 6.01 0.92
N ILE A 386 -22.75 7.20 1.21
CA ILE A 386 -24.16 7.37 1.58
C ILE A 386 -24.95 7.85 0.35
N GLY A 387 -25.72 6.94 -0.24
CA GLY A 387 -26.64 7.22 -1.34
C GLY A 387 -27.96 7.89 -0.91
N HIS A 388 -28.73 8.35 -1.90
CA HIS A 388 -29.89 9.24 -1.74
C HIS A 388 -31.15 8.65 -1.07
N GLN A 389 -31.27 7.33 -0.85
CA GLN A 389 -32.47 6.73 -0.28
C GLN A 389 -32.16 5.55 0.66
N HIS A 390 -33.05 5.37 1.66
CA HIS A 390 -33.01 4.36 2.72
C HIS A 390 -32.16 3.13 2.39
N SER A 391 -31.04 2.99 3.08
CA SER A 391 -30.17 1.83 2.98
C SER A 391 -29.98 1.25 4.38
N ILE A 392 -30.33 -0.02 4.58
CA ILE A 392 -29.88 -0.79 5.73
C ILE A 392 -28.53 -1.38 5.33
N ILE A 393 -27.46 -0.97 5.99
CA ILE A 393 -26.13 -1.54 5.78
C ILE A 393 -25.78 -2.30 7.06
N ASN A 394 -25.66 -3.63 6.96
CA ASN A 394 -25.15 -4.43 8.06
C ASN A 394 -23.62 -4.33 8.03
N ILE A 395 -23.03 -3.80 9.09
CA ILE A 395 -21.58 -3.72 9.25
C ILE A 395 -21.17 -4.74 10.30
N ALA A 396 -20.31 -5.69 9.93
CA ALA A 396 -19.66 -6.58 10.88
C ALA A 396 -18.31 -5.95 11.26
N CYS A 397 -18.24 -5.27 12.41
CA CYS A 397 -16.96 -4.87 13.00
C CYS A 397 -16.45 -5.97 13.93
N ARG A 398 -15.24 -6.49 13.71
CA ARG A 398 -14.48 -7.20 14.75
C ARG A 398 -13.50 -6.23 15.39
N GLY A 399 -13.57 -6.10 16.71
CA GLY A 399 -12.64 -5.28 17.50
C GLY A 399 -13.29 -4.06 18.17
N ALA A 400 -14.18 -4.30 19.13
CA ALA A 400 -14.16 -3.45 20.32
C ALA A 400 -13.01 -3.98 21.19
N LEU A 401 -12.08 -3.11 21.57
CA LEU A 401 -11.02 -3.49 22.51
C LEU A 401 -11.68 -3.73 23.87
N ILE A 402 -11.75 -4.99 24.30
CA ILE A 402 -11.99 -5.40 25.69
C ILE A 402 -10.60 -5.68 26.25
N GLN A 403 -10.20 -4.95 27.30
CA GLN A 403 -8.91 -5.20 27.93
C GLN A 403 -9.06 -6.37 28.91
N GLY A 404 -8.80 -7.59 28.44
CA GLY A 404 -8.76 -8.80 29.27
C GLY A 404 -9.46 -9.98 28.61
N GLU A 405 -8.67 -10.87 28.01
CA GLU A 405 -9.04 -12.16 27.40
C GLU A 405 -9.98 -12.14 26.16
N LYS A 406 -9.65 -13.02 25.21
CA LYS A 406 -10.37 -13.20 23.94
C LYS A 406 -11.73 -13.87 24.23
N SER A 407 -12.85 -13.17 24.04
CA SER A 407 -14.14 -13.85 23.87
C SER A 407 -15.13 -13.12 22.96
N SER A 408 -15.79 -13.95 22.15
CA SER A 408 -17.02 -13.79 21.35
C SER A 408 -17.28 -12.56 20.47
N GLU A 409 -17.61 -12.86 19.22
CA GLU A 409 -18.06 -11.96 18.16
C GLU A 409 -19.28 -11.11 18.55
N GLY A 410 -19.07 -9.80 18.77
CA GLY A 410 -20.15 -8.83 18.82
C GLY A 410 -20.36 -8.18 17.45
N ILE A 411 -21.48 -8.45 16.77
CA ILE A 411 -21.88 -7.69 15.58
C ILE A 411 -22.50 -6.37 16.04
N ILE A 412 -21.95 -5.24 15.59
CA ILE A 412 -22.47 -3.89 15.84
C ILE A 412 -23.31 -3.46 14.63
N ASP A 413 -24.63 -3.49 14.77
CA ASP A 413 -25.57 -3.02 13.73
C ASP A 413 -25.57 -1.49 13.66
N LEU A 414 -24.87 -0.88 12.71
CA LEU A 414 -24.99 0.55 12.40
C LEU A 414 -26.16 0.81 11.45
N ARG A 415 -27.26 1.31 11.99
CA ARG A 415 -28.45 1.67 11.17
C ARG A 415 -28.50 3.15 10.94
N TYR A 416 -28.68 3.57 9.68
CA TYR A 416 -28.92 4.96 9.27
C TYR A 416 -30.38 5.17 8.85
N ARG A 417 -30.94 6.34 9.17
CA ARG A 417 -32.22 6.80 8.64
C ARG A 417 -32.17 8.30 8.35
N LYS A 418 -32.34 8.69 7.09
CA LYS A 418 -32.64 10.08 6.70
C LYS A 418 -34.12 10.36 6.98
N ASN A 419 -34.41 11.37 7.78
CA ASN A 419 -35.72 12.04 7.76
C ASN A 419 -35.55 13.42 7.11
N ASP A 420 -36.65 14.08 6.73
CA ASP A 420 -36.74 15.39 6.05
C ASP A 420 -36.11 16.59 6.81
N LYS A 421 -35.27 16.35 7.82
CA LYS A 421 -34.68 17.34 8.74
C LYS A 421 -33.17 17.16 8.97
N ASN A 422 -32.43 16.60 8.00
CA ASN A 422 -30.96 16.45 8.08
C ASN A 422 -30.44 15.77 9.37
N VAL A 423 -31.10 14.70 9.78
CA VAL A 423 -30.71 13.90 10.95
C VAL A 423 -30.08 12.60 10.51
N ILE A 424 -28.87 12.31 11.01
CA ILE A 424 -28.23 10.99 10.93
C ILE A 424 -28.46 10.31 12.28
N GLU A 425 -29.33 9.31 12.31
CA GLU A 425 -29.47 8.45 13.49
C GLU A 425 -28.54 7.26 13.32
N LEU A 426 -27.64 7.04 14.28
CA LEU A 426 -26.78 5.86 14.37
C LEU A 426 -27.27 5.06 15.56
N THR A 427 -27.74 3.85 15.31
CA THR A 427 -28.07 2.90 16.38
C THR A 427 -26.86 2.03 16.64
N LEU A 428 -26.50 1.81 17.91
CA LEU A 428 -25.67 0.66 18.30
C LEU A 428 -26.60 -0.39 18.91
N ALA A 429 -26.54 -1.63 18.40
CA ALA A 429 -27.27 -2.77 18.95
C ALA A 429 -26.35 -4.00 18.98
N GLN A 430 -26.34 -4.71 20.11
CA GLN A 430 -25.66 -5.99 20.26
C GLN A 430 -26.50 -7.11 19.60
N ASN A 431 -25.89 -7.90 18.73
CA ASN A 431 -26.53 -9.07 18.14
C ASN A 431 -26.39 -10.28 19.10
N ARG A 432 -27.51 -10.83 19.59
CA ARG A 432 -27.51 -12.08 20.38
C ARG A 432 -27.36 -13.27 19.43
N ALA A 433 -26.12 -13.57 19.05
CA ALA A 433 -25.76 -14.81 18.37
C ALA A 433 -24.79 -15.64 19.22
N SER A 434 -25.00 -15.72 20.53
CA SER A 434 -24.50 -16.79 21.38
C SER A 434 -25.46 -16.94 22.57
N SER A 435 -25.78 -18.17 22.93
CA SER A 435 -26.72 -18.54 23.99
C SER A 435 -26.09 -18.54 25.39
N GLU A 436 -25.02 -17.77 25.60
CA GLU A 436 -24.37 -17.66 26.90
C GLU A 436 -24.52 -16.21 27.39
N GLU A 437 -25.09 -16.07 28.59
CA GLU A 437 -25.20 -14.79 29.28
C GLU A 437 -23.77 -14.30 29.62
N ALA A 438 -23.34 -13.20 28.98
CA ALA A 438 -22.09 -12.54 29.32
C ALA A 438 -22.09 -12.14 30.81
N THR A 439 -20.98 -12.39 31.49
CA THR A 439 -20.81 -12.15 32.93
C THR A 439 -20.30 -10.73 33.21
N GLU A 440 -20.36 -10.32 34.47
CA GLU A 440 -20.04 -8.95 34.95
C GLU A 440 -18.57 -8.53 34.66
N GLU A 441 -17.65 -9.49 34.48
CA GLU A 441 -16.25 -9.25 34.08
C GLU A 441 -16.08 -9.00 32.57
N ASP A 442 -16.93 -9.57 31.72
CA ASP A 442 -16.81 -9.51 30.25
C ASP A 442 -17.09 -8.10 29.68
N LEU A 443 -17.69 -7.21 30.47
CA LEU A 443 -18.18 -5.89 30.03
C LEU A 443 -17.34 -4.70 30.51
N ASN A 444 -16.31 -4.94 31.33
CA ASN A 444 -15.40 -3.88 31.76
C ASN A 444 -14.49 -3.46 30.60
N GLY A 445 -14.59 -2.18 30.19
CA GLY A 445 -13.64 -1.58 29.25
C GLY A 445 -14.02 -1.68 27.77
N LEU A 446 -15.31 -1.64 27.41
CA LEU A 446 -15.73 -1.63 26.01
C LEU A 446 -15.41 -0.27 25.35
N TYR A 447 -14.26 -0.18 24.69
CA TYR A 447 -13.88 1.00 23.91
C TYR A 447 -14.30 0.82 22.44
N ALA A 448 -15.15 1.72 21.96
CA ALA A 448 -15.47 1.84 20.53
C ALA A 448 -14.96 3.18 20.02
N ASP A 449 -13.85 3.17 19.28
CA ASP A 449 -13.41 4.32 18.51
C ASP A 449 -14.24 4.37 17.22
N ILE A 450 -15.14 5.35 17.13
CA ILE A 450 -15.99 5.53 15.96
C ILE A 450 -15.57 6.79 15.21
N CYS A 451 -14.81 6.61 14.14
CA CYS A 451 -14.48 7.68 13.19
C CYS A 451 -15.52 7.74 12.08
N PHE A 452 -16.07 8.93 11.84
CA PHE A 452 -16.91 9.22 10.69
C PHE A 452 -16.31 10.38 9.90
N SER A 453 -16.18 10.21 8.59
CA SER A 453 -15.95 11.31 7.64
C SER A 453 -17.22 11.46 6.82
N VAL A 454 -17.79 12.67 6.79
CA VAL A 454 -18.95 12.97 5.95
C VAL A 454 -18.50 13.92 4.85
N ASP A 455 -18.20 13.35 3.68
CA ASP A 455 -18.06 14.12 2.45
C ASP A 455 -19.39 14.08 1.71
N ASN A 456 -20.03 15.24 1.54
CA ASN A 456 -21.17 15.34 0.65
C ASN A 456 -21.38 16.78 0.18
N GLU A 457 -21.66 16.93 -1.12
CA GLU A 457 -21.85 18.22 -1.79
C GLU A 457 -23.19 18.90 -1.44
N TRP A 458 -24.14 18.21 -0.81
CA TRP A 458 -25.51 18.71 -0.58
C TRP A 458 -25.78 19.23 0.84
N LEU A 459 -24.74 19.36 1.67
CA LEU A 459 -24.84 19.94 3.02
C LEU A 459 -24.77 21.47 2.94
N ASP A 460 -25.76 22.07 2.29
CA ASP A 460 -25.91 23.52 2.28
C ASP A 460 -26.65 24.00 3.54
N GLU A 461 -25.91 24.78 4.33
CA GLU A 461 -26.34 25.74 5.35
C GLU A 461 -27.01 25.25 6.65
N ASP A 462 -27.55 24.03 6.73
CA ASP A 462 -28.20 23.54 7.96
C ASP A 462 -27.26 22.77 8.92
N PRO A 463 -27.48 22.86 10.25
CA PRO A 463 -26.70 22.11 11.24
C PRO A 463 -26.94 20.60 11.12
N LEU A 464 -25.86 19.83 10.96
CA LEU A 464 -25.93 18.38 10.94
C LEU A 464 -26.25 17.87 12.35
N LYS A 465 -27.34 17.10 12.48
CA LYS A 465 -27.72 16.50 13.75
C LYS A 465 -27.43 15.02 13.76
N ILE A 466 -26.49 14.58 14.60
CA ILE A 466 -26.22 13.16 14.84
C ILE A 466 -26.97 12.74 16.10
N ILE A 467 -27.83 11.73 15.98
CA ILE A 467 -28.50 11.10 17.13
C ILE A 467 -27.86 9.74 17.36
N LEU A 468 -27.21 9.58 18.50
CA LEU A 468 -26.71 8.28 18.95
C LEU A 468 -27.80 7.61 19.79
N ASP A 469 -28.38 6.53 19.28
CA ASP A 469 -29.43 5.73 19.95
C ASP A 469 -28.85 4.38 20.38
N PHE A 470 -28.58 4.22 21.68
CA PHE A 470 -28.13 2.96 22.25
C PHE A 470 -29.36 2.10 22.56
N LYS A 471 -29.73 1.23 21.62
CA LYS A 471 -30.83 0.29 21.86
C LYS A 471 -30.29 -0.96 22.54
N ARG A 472 -30.84 -1.22 23.74
CA ARG A 472 -30.64 -2.46 24.53
C ARG A 472 -29.27 -2.66 25.17
N PHE A 473 -28.63 -1.57 25.62
CA PHE A 473 -27.75 -1.67 26.79
C PHE A 473 -28.63 -1.66 28.03
N THR A 474 -28.71 -2.77 28.75
CA THR A 474 -29.38 -2.82 30.06
C THR A 474 -28.58 -1.97 31.04
N PRO A 475 -29.19 -1.02 31.76
CA PRO A 475 -28.48 -0.19 32.72
C PRO A 475 -28.32 -1.00 34.00
N HIS A 476 -27.27 -1.81 34.05
CA HIS A 476 -26.74 -2.28 35.31
C HIS A 476 -25.32 -1.72 35.44
N TYR A 477 -25.22 -0.79 36.39
CA TYR A 477 -24.02 -0.25 37.00
C TYR A 477 -23.38 1.01 36.43
N ASP A 478 -22.76 1.65 37.42
CA ASP A 478 -22.36 3.04 37.52
C ASP A 478 -21.10 3.31 36.71
N GLU A 479 -21.09 4.46 36.05
CA GLU A 479 -19.91 5.15 35.51
C GLU A 479 -19.07 4.31 34.51
N GLU A 480 -19.08 4.69 33.22
CA GLU A 480 -17.86 4.90 32.38
C GLU A 480 -18.17 4.98 30.86
N TRP A 481 -17.15 5.37 30.07
CA TRP A 481 -17.23 6.42 29.05
C TRP A 481 -17.17 5.92 27.59
N ILE A 482 -18.08 6.40 26.74
CA ILE A 482 -17.91 6.38 25.28
C ILE A 482 -17.16 7.65 24.86
N HIS A 483 -16.00 7.50 24.23
CA HIS A 483 -15.21 8.61 23.69
C HIS A 483 -15.40 8.75 22.18
N VAL A 484 -15.98 9.87 21.74
CA VAL A 484 -15.96 10.27 20.33
C VAL A 484 -14.72 11.14 20.12
N LYS A 485 -13.74 10.66 19.37
CA LYS A 485 -12.56 11.43 18.97
C LYS A 485 -12.61 11.78 17.48
N ASN A 486 -12.18 12.99 17.15
CA ASN A 486 -11.98 13.48 15.79
C ASN A 486 -13.20 13.38 14.87
N VAL A 487 -14.16 14.28 15.07
CA VAL A 487 -15.23 14.52 14.08
C VAL A 487 -14.75 15.57 13.08
N ARG A 488 -14.63 15.21 11.80
CA ARG A 488 -14.36 16.16 10.71
C ARG A 488 -15.66 16.41 9.93
N LEU A 489 -16.01 17.68 9.79
CA LEU A 489 -17.09 18.16 8.92
C LEU A 489 -16.44 18.94 7.80
N ASN A 490 -16.54 18.48 6.56
CA ASN A 490 -15.93 19.19 5.44
C ASN A 490 -16.78 20.39 4.97
N LYS A 491 -18.11 20.39 5.19
CA LYS A 491 -19.01 21.49 4.74
C LYS A 491 -20.12 21.92 5.72
N ALA A 492 -20.43 21.17 6.78
CA ALA A 492 -21.50 21.54 7.71
C ALA A 492 -21.09 22.69 8.66
N LYS A 493 -21.92 23.75 8.79
CA LYS A 493 -21.62 24.93 9.63
C LYS A 493 -21.51 24.62 11.12
N SER A 494 -22.22 23.59 11.61
CA SER A 494 -22.10 23.10 12.99
C SER A 494 -22.61 21.66 13.11
N LEU A 495 -22.12 20.96 14.14
CA LEU A 495 -22.56 19.61 14.51
C LEU A 495 -23.30 19.67 15.84
N ARG A 496 -24.52 19.13 15.89
CA ARG A 496 -25.26 18.93 17.13
C ARG A 496 -25.42 17.43 17.40
N VAL A 497 -24.70 16.92 18.39
CA VAL A 497 -24.86 15.54 18.87
C VAL A 497 -25.94 15.52 19.94
N GLN A 498 -26.98 14.71 19.77
CA GLN A 498 -28.02 14.50 20.79
C GLN A 498 -28.14 13.03 21.17
N TRP A 499 -28.17 12.78 22.48
CA TRP A 499 -28.42 11.46 23.06
C TRP A 499 -29.93 11.26 23.24
N LYS A 500 -30.45 10.09 22.88
CA LYS A 500 -31.84 9.73 23.22
C LYS A 500 -31.94 9.42 24.72
N LYS A 501 -32.93 10.04 25.36
CA LYS A 501 -33.14 10.23 26.81
C LYS A 501 -33.29 8.96 27.69
N ARG A 502 -32.97 7.76 27.20
CA ARG A 502 -33.17 6.51 27.95
C ARG A 502 -31.98 6.06 28.79
N ALA A 503 -30.89 6.83 28.82
CA ALA A 503 -29.69 6.49 29.58
C ALA A 503 -29.13 7.67 30.38
N PHE A 504 -29.93 8.43 31.15
CA PHE A 504 -29.39 9.62 31.83
C PHE A 504 -30.10 9.97 33.15
N ILE A 505 -29.55 9.46 34.27
CA ILE A 505 -29.51 10.17 35.56
C ILE A 505 -28.07 10.02 36.07
N GLY A 506 -27.20 10.98 35.78
CA GLY A 506 -25.83 10.98 36.34
C GLY A 506 -24.87 11.99 35.72
N LEU A 507 -24.86 12.11 34.39
CA LEU A 507 -23.82 12.86 33.66
C LEU A 507 -24.01 14.39 33.57
N LYS A 508 -24.95 14.98 34.32
CA LYS A 508 -25.25 16.43 34.21
C LYS A 508 -24.19 17.34 34.86
N ASN A 509 -23.34 16.80 35.74
CA ASN A 509 -22.47 17.62 36.60
C ASN A 509 -20.97 17.67 36.20
N GLN A 510 -20.50 16.90 35.22
CA GLN A 510 -19.05 16.88 34.88
C GLN A 510 -18.66 17.55 33.54
N TRP A 511 -19.61 17.83 32.64
CA TRP A 511 -19.27 18.39 31.31
C TRP A 511 -19.04 19.92 31.28
N GLN A 512 -19.43 20.65 32.33
CA GLN A 512 -19.19 22.10 32.41
C GLN A 512 -17.72 22.51 32.58
N LYS A 513 -16.77 21.58 32.72
CA LYS A 513 -15.37 21.90 33.03
C LYS A 513 -14.34 21.66 31.91
N ARG A 514 -14.71 21.17 30.72
CA ARG A 514 -13.67 20.80 29.72
C ARG A 514 -13.83 21.26 28.27
N PHE A 515 -14.96 21.83 27.86
CA PHE A 515 -15.08 22.44 26.53
C PHE A 515 -16.04 23.64 26.60
N ASN A 516 -15.52 24.84 26.32
CA ASN A 516 -16.35 26.02 26.08
C ASN A 516 -16.91 25.93 24.66
N PHE A 517 -18.18 25.55 24.54
CA PHE A 517 -19.00 25.93 23.39
C PHE A 517 -20.21 26.69 23.94
N ASP A 518 -20.31 27.97 23.58
CA ASP A 518 -21.54 28.74 23.75
C ASP A 518 -22.62 28.19 22.79
N TYR A 519 -23.86 28.19 23.28
CA TYR A 519 -25.02 27.45 22.76
C TYR A 519 -25.56 27.87 21.39
#